data_AF-A0A7J3KGE7-F1
#
_entry.id   AF-A0A7J3KGE7-F1
#
_cell.length_a   1.000
_cell.length_b   1.000
_cell.length_c   1.000
_cell.angle_alpha   90.00
_cell.angle_beta   90.00
_cell.angle_gamma   90.00
#
_symmetry.space_group_name_H-M   'P 1'
#
loop_
_entity.id
_entity.type
_entity.pdbx_description
1 polymer ?
#
loop_
_entity_poly.entity_id
_entity_poly.type
_entity_poly.pdbx_seq_one_letter_code
_entity_poly.pdbx_strand_id
1 'polypeptide(L)'
;MEWCSLVTPDFCKPSVKLVSYLSEAPKLIASSAKLTISNKGFEEVIYSLSDEKVVEWIRELVRRGHGSPLEHSIYSFEIVCSRVASHQFVRHRLASYT
;
A
#
# COMPACT_ATOMS: atom_id res chain seq x y z
N MET A 1 -19.32 43.72 -24.61
CA MET A 1 -19.44 43.20 -23.23
C MET A 1 -18.67 41.90 -23.16
N GLU A 2 -17.41 42.04 -22.78
CA GLU A 2 -16.37 41.02 -22.71
C GLU A 2 -16.63 40.07 -21.53
N TRP A 3 -17.21 38.91 -21.82
CA TRP A 3 -17.35 37.83 -20.84
C TRP A 3 -16.94 36.50 -21.48
N CYS A 4 -15.68 36.33 -21.90
CA CYS A 4 -15.09 34.98 -22.09
C CYS A 4 -13.58 34.97 -22.42
N SER A 5 -12.74 35.75 -21.74
CA SER A 5 -11.29 35.74 -22.06
C SER A 5 -10.35 35.76 -20.86
N LEU A 6 -10.82 35.49 -19.64
CA LEU A 6 -9.93 35.45 -18.48
C LEU A 6 -10.06 34.13 -17.71
N VAL A 7 -8.93 33.43 -17.64
CA VAL A 7 -8.60 32.27 -16.82
C VAL A 7 -9.23 30.96 -17.28
N THR A 8 -8.57 30.25 -18.20
CA THR A 8 -8.60 28.79 -18.10
C THR A 8 -8.10 28.46 -16.70
N PRO A 9 -8.91 27.89 -15.79
CA PRO A 9 -8.38 27.45 -14.51
C PRO A 9 -7.25 26.47 -14.84
N ASP A 10 -6.05 26.72 -14.31
CA ASP A 10 -4.96 25.76 -14.37
C ASP A 10 -5.55 24.40 -13.99
N PHE A 11 -5.73 23.51 -14.97
CA PHE A 11 -6.21 22.17 -14.70
C PHE A 11 -5.14 21.56 -13.81
N CYS A 12 -5.44 21.45 -12.52
CA CYS A 12 -4.53 20.87 -11.56
C CYS A 12 -4.27 19.43 -12.01
N LYS A 13 -3.09 19.22 -12.60
CA LYS A 13 -2.71 17.94 -13.19
C LYS A 13 -2.77 16.90 -12.08
N PRO A 14 -3.49 15.77 -12.28
CA PRO A 14 -3.53 14.72 -11.27
C PRO A 14 -2.13 14.29 -10.89
N SER A 15 -1.86 14.18 -9.59
CA SER A 15 -0.56 13.80 -9.06
C SER A 15 -0.71 12.87 -7.85
N VAL A 16 0.30 12.03 -7.66
CA VAL A 16 0.40 11.12 -6.52
C VAL A 16 1.82 11.20 -6.00
N LYS A 17 1.96 11.36 -4.69
CA LYS A 17 3.25 11.37 -4.00
C LYS A 17 3.18 10.42 -2.82
N LEU A 18 4.15 9.52 -2.71
CA LEU A 18 4.33 8.71 -1.52
C LEU A 18 4.82 9.60 -0.38
N VAL A 19 4.05 9.68 0.70
CA VAL A 19 4.37 10.48 1.88
C VAL A 19 5.09 9.64 2.92
N SER A 20 4.60 8.41 3.14
CA SER A 20 5.16 7.49 4.14
C SER A 20 4.83 6.05 3.80
N TYR A 21 5.69 5.13 4.25
CA TYR A 21 5.46 3.70 4.19
C TYR A 21 6.26 3.00 5.31
N LEU A 22 5.85 1.78 5.64
CA LEU A 22 6.61 0.93 6.57
C LEU A 22 7.74 0.20 5.82
N SER A 23 9.00 0.60 6.06
CA SER A 23 10.17 -0.01 5.40
C SER A 23 10.32 -1.50 5.67
N GLU A 24 10.01 -1.93 6.89
CA GLU A 24 10.12 -3.32 7.32
C GLU A 24 8.93 -4.20 6.90
N ALA A 25 7.95 -3.63 6.18
CA ALA A 25 6.74 -4.34 5.77
C ALA A 25 7.04 -5.66 5.02
N PRO A 26 7.99 -5.76 4.08
CA PRO A 26 8.27 -7.01 3.38
C PRO A 26 8.66 -8.13 4.35
N LYS A 27 9.55 -7.84 5.31
CA LYS A 27 10.02 -8.80 6.30
C LYS A 27 8.89 -9.21 7.25
N LEU A 28 8.04 -8.26 7.66
CA LEU A 28 6.86 -8.53 8.48
C LEU A 28 5.85 -9.43 7.74
N ILE A 29 5.52 -9.10 6.48
CA ILE A 29 4.62 -9.89 5.63
C ILE A 29 5.13 -11.32 5.47
N ALA A 30 6.40 -11.50 5.09
CA ALA A 30 7.00 -12.82 4.90
C ALA A 30 7.03 -13.64 6.19
N SER A 31 7.33 -12.99 7.32
CA SER A 31 7.35 -13.63 8.64
C SER A 31 5.96 -14.09 9.06
N SER A 32 4.94 -13.22 8.94
CA SER A 32 3.55 -13.57 9.25
C SER A 32 3.06 -14.73 8.38
N ALA A 33 3.35 -14.71 7.08
CA ALA A 33 2.99 -15.81 6.18
C ALA A 33 3.66 -17.13 6.58
N LYS A 34 4.97 -17.12 6.84
CA LYS A 34 5.73 -18.32 7.26
C LYS A 34 5.29 -18.83 8.64
N LEU A 35 4.92 -17.94 9.56
CA LEU A 35 4.47 -18.30 10.91
C LEU A 35 3.25 -19.23 10.89
N THR A 36 2.31 -19.02 9.98
CA THR A 36 1.07 -19.83 9.89
C THR A 36 1.29 -21.33 9.65
N ILE A 37 2.48 -21.70 9.17
CA ILE A 37 2.84 -23.10 8.84
C ILE A 37 4.13 -23.55 9.55
N SER A 38 4.62 -22.75 10.49
CA SER A 38 5.87 -22.99 11.20
C SER A 38 5.58 -23.40 12.65
N ASN A 39 6.33 -24.38 13.17
CA ASN A 39 6.30 -24.74 14.58
C ASN A 39 7.18 -23.82 15.46
N LYS A 40 7.79 -22.79 14.85
CA LYS A 40 8.69 -21.83 15.50
C LYS A 40 7.94 -20.59 15.97
N GLY A 41 8.47 -19.92 16.99
CA GLY A 41 7.97 -18.63 17.45
C GLY A 41 8.24 -17.48 16.47
N PHE A 42 7.52 -16.36 16.62
CA PHE A 42 7.64 -15.22 15.70
C PHE A 42 9.04 -14.63 15.64
N GLU A 43 9.70 -14.43 16.78
CA GLU A 43 11.07 -13.90 16.84
C GLU A 43 12.05 -14.77 16.05
N GLU A 44 12.00 -16.09 16.24
CA GLU A 44 12.85 -17.01 15.49
C GLU A 44 12.59 -16.93 13.98
N VAL A 45 11.30 -16.85 13.59
CA VAL A 45 10.93 -16.74 12.18
C VAL A 45 11.48 -15.45 11.57
N ILE A 46 11.24 -14.30 12.19
CA ILE A 46 11.60 -12.99 11.62
C ILE A 46 13.13 -12.81 11.53
N TYR A 47 13.89 -13.31 12.51
CA TYR A 47 15.36 -13.25 12.46
C TYR A 47 15.98 -14.32 11.55
N SER A 48 15.27 -15.39 11.22
CA SER A 48 15.76 -16.45 10.31
C SER A 48 15.64 -16.11 8.82
N LEU A 49 14.91 -15.07 8.45
CA LEU A 49 14.64 -14.73 7.05
C LEU A 49 15.72 -13.81 6.49
N SER A 50 16.45 -14.28 5.47
CA SER A 50 17.27 -13.44 4.60
C SER A 50 16.40 -12.66 3.62
N ASP A 51 16.94 -11.62 3.00
CA ASP A 51 16.22 -10.79 2.03
C ASP A 51 15.73 -11.59 0.81
N GLU A 52 16.52 -12.57 0.35
CA GLU A 52 16.12 -13.48 -0.73
C GLU A 52 14.92 -14.33 -0.31
N LYS A 53 14.94 -14.83 0.93
CA LYS A 53 13.84 -15.63 1.48
C LYS A 53 12.60 -14.78 1.72
N VAL A 54 12.73 -13.51 2.10
CA VAL A 54 11.59 -12.58 2.20
C VAL A 54 10.88 -12.49 0.84
N VAL A 55 11.62 -12.25 -0.24
CA VAL A 55 11.05 -12.16 -1.60
C VAL A 55 10.40 -13.48 -2.03
N GLU A 56 11.03 -14.61 -1.75
CA GLU A 56 10.48 -15.95 -2.03
C GLU A 56 9.14 -16.16 -1.33
N TRP A 57 9.06 -15.87 -0.03
CA TRP A 57 7.84 -16.00 0.75
C TRP A 57 6.73 -15.06 0.29
N ILE A 58 7.06 -13.81 -0.09
CA ILE A 58 6.09 -12.88 -0.64
C ILE A 58 5.50 -13.38 -1.97
N ARG A 59 6.32 -13.95 -2.84
CA ARG A 59 5.80 -14.55 -4.09
C ARG A 59 4.91 -15.75 -3.80
N GLU A 60 5.33 -16.60 -2.87
CA GLU A 60 4.59 -17.81 -2.51
C GLU A 60 3.25 -17.51 -1.83
N LEU A 61 3.19 -16.53 -0.92
CA LEU A 61 1.93 -16.15 -0.27
C LEU A 61 0.92 -15.61 -1.29
N VAL A 62 1.38 -14.82 -2.27
CA VAL A 62 0.54 -14.31 -3.37
C VAL A 62 0.05 -15.47 -4.23
N ARG A 63 0.93 -16.41 -4.60
CA ARG A 63 0.58 -17.60 -5.39
C ARG A 63 -0.49 -18.46 -4.69
N ARG A 64 -0.44 -18.56 -3.37
CA ARG A 64 -1.42 -19.30 -2.55
C ARG A 64 -2.73 -18.56 -2.32
N GLY A 65 -2.82 -17.28 -2.67
CA GLY A 65 -3.97 -16.43 -2.31
C GLY A 65 -4.07 -16.16 -0.80
N HIS A 66 -2.97 -16.29 -0.05
CA HIS A 66 -2.93 -15.97 1.37
C HIS A 66 -2.79 -14.45 1.54
N GLY A 67 -3.90 -13.73 1.39
CA GLY A 67 -3.91 -12.27 1.36
C GLY A 67 -3.73 -11.57 2.69
N SER A 68 -4.13 -12.19 3.81
CA SER A 68 -4.13 -11.54 5.13
C SER A 68 -2.77 -10.95 5.55
N PRO A 69 -1.61 -11.61 5.36
CA PRO A 69 -0.32 -11.01 5.69
C PRO A 69 -0.01 -9.71 4.95
N LEU A 70 -0.55 -9.49 3.75
CA LEU A 70 -0.33 -8.25 2.97
C LEU A 70 -0.91 -7.01 3.67
N GLU A 71 -1.92 -7.20 4.53
CA GLU A 71 -2.57 -6.15 5.31
C GLU A 71 -1.67 -5.55 6.39
N HIS A 72 -0.52 -6.17 6.69
CA HIS A 72 0.48 -5.62 7.61
C HIS A 72 1.32 -4.48 7.01
N SER A 73 1.16 -4.20 5.71
CA SER A 73 1.80 -3.05 5.07
C SER A 73 0.88 -1.83 5.07
N ILE A 74 1.47 -0.67 5.35
CA ILE A 74 0.76 0.62 5.38
C ILE A 74 1.53 1.60 4.51
N TYR A 75 0.80 2.26 3.60
CA TYR A 75 1.31 3.31 2.71
C TYR A 75 0.39 4.52 2.80
N SER A 76 0.98 5.70 2.90
CA SER A 76 0.27 6.97 2.90
C SER A 76 0.67 7.79 1.68
N PHE A 77 -0.33 8.26 0.94
CA PHE A 77 -0.13 9.03 -0.28
C PHE A 77 -0.80 10.40 -0.19
N GLU A 78 -0.14 11.40 -0.74
CA GLU A 78 -0.75 12.67 -1.10
C GLU A 78 -1.26 12.54 -2.54
N ILE A 79 -2.58 12.72 -2.72
CA ILE A 79 -3.23 12.55 -4.03
C ILE A 79 -3.95 13.86 -4.38
N VAL A 80 -3.54 14.46 -5.49
CA VAL A 80 -4.21 15.62 -6.09
C VAL A 80 -5.02 15.12 -7.27
N CYS A 81 -6.35 15.27 -7.23
CA CYS A 81 -7.24 14.76 -8.26
C CYS A 81 -8.55 15.56 -8.34
N SER A 82 -9.40 15.23 -9.32
CA SER A 82 -10.73 15.84 -9.43
C SER A 82 -11.67 15.34 -8.33
N ARG A 83 -12.71 16.12 -8.03
CA ARG A 83 -13.77 15.71 -7.10
C ARG A 83 -14.45 14.40 -7.50
N VAL A 84 -14.67 14.19 -8.80
CA VAL A 84 -15.29 12.97 -9.30
C VAL A 84 -14.41 11.76 -8.97
N ALA A 85 -13.08 11.89 -9.10
CA ALA A 85 -12.13 10.83 -8.75
C ALA A 85 -12.07 10.59 -7.24
N SER A 86 -12.03 11.63 -6.40
CA SER A 86 -12.02 11.45 -4.94
C SER A 86 -13.29 10.76 -4.42
N HIS A 87 -14.44 11.02 -5.03
CA HIS A 87 -15.69 10.30 -4.75
C HIS A 87 -15.64 8.80 -5.12
N GLN A 88 -14.73 8.38 -6.02
CA GLN A 88 -14.46 6.96 -6.25
C GLN A 88 -13.55 6.38 -5.16
N PHE A 89 -12.50 7.10 -4.75
CA PHE A 89 -11.58 6.63 -3.71
C PHE A 89 -12.28 6.36 -2.39
N VAL A 90 -13.11 7.29 -1.90
CA VAL A 90 -13.80 7.13 -0.61
C VAL A 90 -14.78 5.94 -0.56
N ARG A 91 -15.04 5.25 -1.68
CA ARG A 91 -15.79 3.98 -1.71
C ARG A 91 -14.96 2.79 -1.22
N HIS A 92 -13.62 2.89 -1.22
CA HIS A 92 -12.73 1.89 -0.66
C HIS A 92 -12.62 2.08 0.86
N ARG A 93 -13.39 1.30 1.60
CA ARG A 93 -13.60 1.45 3.06
C ARG A 93 -12.46 0.93 3.95
N LEU A 94 -11.41 0.35 3.38
CA LEU A 94 -10.24 -0.13 4.12
C LEU A 94 -9.14 0.93 4.28
N ALA A 95 -9.20 2.00 3.49
CA ALA A 95 -8.25 3.09 3.57
C ALA A 95 -8.83 4.27 4.39
N SER A 96 -7.92 5.05 4.95
CA SER A 96 -8.23 6.27 5.70
C SER A 96 -8.03 7.49 4.80
N TYR A 97 -8.98 8.44 4.84
CA TYR A 97 -8.96 9.66 4.03
C TYR A 97 -9.12 10.90 4.92
N THR A 98 -8.52 11.99 4.49
CA THR A 98 -8.62 13.33 5.09
C THR A 98 -8.83 14.36 4.00
#